data_AF-A0A421KAD4-F1
#
_entry.id   AF-A0A421KAD4-F1
#
_cell.length_a   1.000
_cell.length_b   1.000
_cell.length_c   1.000
_cell.angle_alpha   90.00
_cell.angle_beta   90.00
_cell.angle_gamma   90.00
#
_symmetry.space_group_name_H-M   'P 1'
#
loop_
_entity.id
_entity.type
_entity.pdbx_description
1 polymer ?
#
loop_
_entity_poly.entity_id
_entity_poly.type
_entity_poly.pdbx_seq_one_letter_code
_entity_poly.pdbx_strand_id
1 'polypeptide(L)'
;MIESIKRHQDESREELLAEIVEFEREREQLKEVLGRIGGRMFSKKDLWINLLFLVLVLSLFILEITTHFLPSAVSLEIGILLVSVKIILMIHTQQKVNHFQFWILNSIEFRMNDMAKRVRRIEKHTFPAAKPKKSDPDK
;
A
#
# COMPACT_ATOMS: atom_id res chain seq x y z
N MET A 1 -51.65 12.08 -4.39
CA MET A 1 -50.68 12.92 -3.64
C MET A 1 -49.85 12.11 -2.64
N ILE A 2 -50.44 11.28 -1.78
CA ILE A 2 -49.66 10.38 -0.90
C ILE A 2 -48.92 9.28 -1.70
N GLU A 3 -49.56 8.78 -2.76
CA GLU A 3 -49.00 7.74 -3.62
C GLU A 3 -47.79 8.21 -4.45
N SER A 4 -47.73 9.49 -4.82
CA SER A 4 -46.60 10.08 -5.55
C SER A 4 -45.40 10.36 -4.64
N ILE A 5 -45.64 10.72 -3.37
CA ILE A 5 -44.57 10.90 -2.38
C ILE A 5 -43.93 9.56 -2.03
N LYS A 6 -44.73 8.51 -1.87
CA LYS A 6 -44.24 7.16 -1.58
C LYS A 6 -43.41 6.60 -2.75
N ARG A 7 -43.85 6.82 -3.99
CA ARG A 7 -43.15 6.40 -5.20
C ARG A 7 -41.77 7.04 -5.33
N HIS A 8 -41.64 8.34 -5.06
CA HIS A 8 -40.35 9.02 -5.05
C HIS A 8 -39.42 8.55 -3.92
N GLN A 9 -39.98 8.24 -2.74
CA GLN A 9 -39.19 7.75 -1.62
C GLN A 9 -38.66 6.33 -1.85
N ASP A 10 -39.41 5.51 -2.60
CA ASP A 10 -38.99 4.17 -3.02
C ASP A 10 -37.95 4.23 -4.15
N GLU A 11 -38.12 5.11 -5.15
CA GLU A 11 -37.12 5.36 -6.21
C GLU A 11 -35.77 5.83 -5.64
N SER A 12 -35.77 6.82 -4.74
CA SER A 12 -34.53 7.27 -4.09
C SER A 12 -33.88 6.19 -3.21
N ARG A 13 -34.68 5.27 -2.65
CA ARG A 13 -34.15 4.13 -1.90
C ARG A 13 -33.48 3.11 -2.81
N GLU A 14 -34.09 2.81 -3.95
CA GLU A 14 -33.53 1.90 -4.94
C GLU A 14 -32.24 2.45 -5.56
N GLU A 15 -32.18 3.76 -5.85
CA GLU A 15 -30.95 4.42 -6.32
C GLU A 15 -29.82 4.34 -5.29
N LEU A 16 -30.10 4.61 -4.01
CA LEU A 16 -29.11 4.50 -2.94
C LEU A 16 -28.60 3.07 -2.74
N LEU A 17 -29.48 2.07 -2.88
CA LEU A 17 -29.11 0.67 -2.80
C LEU A 17 -28.24 0.23 -3.99
N ALA A 18 -28.57 0.71 -5.20
CA ALA A 18 -27.77 0.46 -6.39
C ALA A 18 -26.37 1.05 -6.24
N GLU A 19 -26.26 2.28 -5.73
CA GLU A 19 -24.97 2.95 -5.50
C GLU A 19 -24.11 2.21 -4.45
N ILE A 20 -24.72 1.69 -3.39
CA ILE A 20 -24.02 0.89 -2.36
C ILE A 20 -23.46 -0.41 -2.95
N VAL A 21 -24.24 -1.11 -3.78
CA VAL A 21 -23.81 -2.35 -4.44
C VAL A 21 -22.64 -2.10 -5.40
N GLU A 22 -22.68 -0.98 -6.13
CA GLU A 22 -21.60 -0.57 -7.01
C GLU A 22 -20.32 -0.24 -6.22
N PHE A 23 -20.45 0.47 -5.09
CA PHE A 23 -19.33 0.73 -4.19
C PHE A 23 -18.71 -0.54 -3.61
N GLU A 24 -19.51 -1.53 -3.20
CA GLU A 24 -18.98 -2.81 -2.71
C GLU A 24 -18.18 -3.54 -3.79
N ARG A 25 -18.64 -3.47 -5.04
CA ARG A 25 -17.98 -4.09 -6.19
C ARG A 25 -16.63 -3.46 -6.49
N GLU A 26 -16.57 -2.13 -6.53
CA GLU A 26 -15.30 -1.39 -6.70
C GLU A 26 -14.35 -1.66 -5.54
N ARG A 27 -14.87 -1.76 -4.31
CA ARG A 27 -14.05 -2.05 -3.13
C ARG A 27 -13.45 -3.45 -3.17
N GLU A 28 -14.19 -4.45 -3.64
CA GLU A 28 -13.71 -5.83 -3.74
C GLU A 28 -12.69 -5.98 -4.88
N GLN A 29 -12.86 -5.26 -5.99
CA GLN A 29 -11.84 -5.14 -7.05
C GLN A 29 -10.56 -4.48 -6.54
N LEU A 30 -10.68 -3.39 -5.77
CA LEU A 30 -9.53 -2.75 -5.14
C LEU A 30 -8.80 -3.71 -4.21
N LYS A 31 -9.54 -4.50 -3.43
CA LYS A 31 -9.00 -5.48 -2.48
C LYS A 31 -8.30 -6.64 -3.19
N GLU A 32 -8.80 -7.09 -4.35
CA GLU A 32 -8.13 -8.12 -5.16
C GLU A 32 -6.83 -7.60 -5.78
N VAL A 33 -6.86 -6.38 -6.34
CA VAL A 33 -5.67 -5.71 -6.88
C VAL A 33 -4.64 -5.48 -5.77
N LEU A 34 -5.06 -4.98 -4.61
CA LEU A 34 -4.21 -4.81 -3.43
C LEU A 34 -3.69 -6.15 -2.90
N GLY A 35 -4.50 -7.22 -2.94
CA GLY A 35 -4.12 -8.57 -2.49
C GLY A 35 -3.10 -9.24 -3.40
N ARG A 36 -3.18 -9.02 -4.73
CA ARG A 36 -2.17 -9.48 -5.70
C ARG A 36 -0.83 -8.79 -5.51
N ILE A 37 -0.84 -7.51 -5.11
CA ILE A 37 0.39 -6.74 -4.90
C ILE A 37 0.95 -6.96 -3.46
N GLY A 38 0.09 -7.29 -2.48
CA GLY A 38 0.43 -7.34 -1.04
C GLY A 38 0.99 -8.63 -0.45
N GLY A 39 1.14 -9.72 -1.21
CA GLY A 39 2.07 -10.78 -0.81
C GLY A 39 1.49 -11.98 -0.04
N ARG A 40 1.26 -13.07 -0.79
CA ARG A 40 1.32 -14.43 -0.22
C ARG A 40 2.54 -15.24 -0.66
N MET A 41 3.37 -14.71 -1.57
CA MET A 41 4.50 -15.46 -2.12
C MET A 41 5.88 -14.99 -1.65
N PHE A 42 6.01 -13.77 -1.13
CA PHE A 42 7.33 -13.17 -0.85
C PHE A 42 8.00 -13.71 0.42
N SER A 43 7.31 -13.83 1.56
CA SER A 43 7.98 -14.13 2.83
C SER A 43 8.74 -15.46 2.89
N LYS A 44 8.15 -16.55 2.37
CA LYS A 44 8.85 -17.86 2.42
C LYS A 44 9.94 -17.96 1.37
N LYS A 45 9.71 -17.41 0.17
CA LYS A 45 10.70 -17.45 -0.92
C LYS A 45 11.92 -16.57 -0.60
N ASP A 46 11.72 -15.39 -0.05
CA ASP A 46 12.82 -14.49 0.32
C ASP A 46 13.70 -15.09 1.43
N LEU A 47 13.10 -15.75 2.42
CA LEU A 47 13.85 -16.44 3.47
C LEU A 47 14.72 -17.56 2.88
N TRP A 48 14.14 -18.41 2.02
CA TRP A 48 14.87 -19.48 1.35
C TRP A 48 15.97 -18.97 0.42
N ILE A 49 15.71 -17.89 -0.33
CA ILE A 49 16.71 -17.25 -1.20
C ILE A 49 17.86 -16.67 -0.38
N ASN A 50 17.59 -16.04 0.76
CA ASN A 50 18.64 -15.53 1.64
C ASN A 50 19.44 -16.65 2.29
N LEU A 51 18.79 -17.72 2.74
CA LEU A 51 19.45 -18.89 3.30
C LEU A 51 20.36 -19.58 2.27
N LEU A 52 19.85 -19.78 1.04
CA LEU A 52 20.64 -20.32 -0.06
C LEU A 52 21.88 -19.47 -0.35
N PHE A 53 21.72 -18.15 -0.38
CA PHE A 53 22.83 -17.24 -0.64
C PHE A 53 23.89 -17.27 0.46
N LEU A 54 23.47 -17.35 1.72
CA LEU A 54 24.36 -17.49 2.87
C LEU A 54 25.17 -18.80 2.79
N VAL A 55 24.49 -19.92 2.52
CA VAL A 55 25.14 -21.22 2.36
C VAL A 55 26.13 -21.21 1.19
N LEU A 56 25.77 -20.57 0.07
CA LEU A 56 26.63 -20.47 -1.10
C LEU A 56 27.91 -19.67 -0.79
N VAL A 57 27.79 -18.50 -0.15
CA VAL A 57 28.95 -17.70 0.27
C VAL A 57 29.83 -18.46 1.25
N LEU A 58 29.25 -19.08 2.28
CA LEU A 58 30.01 -19.89 3.25
C LEU A 58 30.71 -21.08 2.59
N SER A 59 30.04 -21.76 1.66
CA SER A 59 30.63 -22.88 0.94
C SER A 59 31.84 -22.47 0.10
N LEU A 60 31.78 -21.30 -0.56
CA LEU A 60 32.92 -20.75 -1.30
C LEU A 60 34.12 -20.45 -0.40
N PHE A 61 33.88 -19.84 0.77
CA PHE A 61 34.94 -19.59 1.76
C PHE A 61 35.56 -20.89 2.30
N ILE A 62 34.73 -21.91 2.58
CA ILE A 62 35.22 -23.22 3.05
C ILE A 62 36.02 -23.93 1.95
N LEU A 63 35.57 -23.86 0.69
CA LEU A 63 36.28 -24.43 -0.46
C LEU A 63 37.63 -23.73 -0.70
N GLU A 64 37.67 -22.39 -0.58
CA GLU A 64 38.93 -21.62 -0.68
C GLU A 64 39.94 -22.12 0.37
N ILE A 65 39.52 -22.18 1.64
CA ILE A 65 40.37 -22.64 2.74
C ILE A 65 40.86 -24.08 2.52
N THR A 66 39.96 -24.98 2.11
CA THR A 66 40.25 -26.42 2.03
C THR A 66 41.07 -26.79 0.81
N THR A 67 40.79 -26.17 -0.35
CA THR A 67 41.37 -26.59 -1.63
C THR A 67 42.59 -25.77 -2.02
N HIS A 68 42.81 -24.57 -1.45
CA HIS A 68 43.95 -23.68 -1.77
C HIS A 68 44.17 -23.49 -3.28
N PHE A 69 43.10 -23.65 -4.08
CA PHE A 69 43.19 -23.75 -5.54
C PHE A 69 43.44 -22.39 -6.20
N LEU A 70 43.18 -21.30 -5.48
CA LEU A 70 43.37 -19.93 -5.93
C LEU A 70 44.17 -19.14 -4.89
N PRO A 71 45.02 -18.19 -5.31
CA PRO A 71 45.62 -17.21 -4.41
C PRO A 71 44.52 -16.48 -3.63
N SER A 72 44.66 -16.38 -2.31
CA SER A 72 43.59 -15.85 -1.44
C SER A 72 43.09 -14.45 -1.85
N ALA A 73 43.95 -13.62 -2.45
CA ALA A 73 43.56 -12.33 -3.02
C ALA A 73 42.45 -12.46 -4.09
N VAL A 74 42.57 -13.42 -5.01
CA VAL A 74 41.60 -13.61 -6.12
C VAL A 74 40.28 -14.16 -5.60
N SER A 75 40.32 -15.06 -4.62
CA SER A 75 39.10 -15.61 -4.02
C SER A 75 38.33 -14.54 -3.23
N LEU A 76 39.05 -13.69 -2.48
CA LEU A 76 38.46 -12.57 -1.76
C LEU A 76 37.79 -11.55 -2.71
N GLU A 77 38.41 -11.26 -3.86
CA GLU A 77 37.81 -10.42 -4.90
C GLU A 77 36.51 -11.03 -5.46
N ILE A 78 36.49 -12.34 -5.74
CA ILE A 78 35.30 -13.06 -6.23
C ILE A 78 34.20 -13.06 -5.16
N GLY A 79 34.55 -13.26 -3.89
CA GLY A 79 33.61 -13.22 -2.77
C GLY A 79 32.96 -11.85 -2.60
N ILE A 80 33.75 -10.78 -2.68
CA ILE A 80 33.26 -9.40 -2.65
C ILE A 80 32.31 -9.14 -3.83
N LEU A 81 32.70 -9.55 -5.04
CA LEU A 81 31.88 -9.36 -6.24
C LEU A 81 30.52 -10.07 -6.14
N LEU A 82 30.49 -11.30 -5.63
CA LEU A 82 29.25 -12.04 -5.38
C LEU A 82 28.33 -11.34 -4.36
N VAL A 83 28.90 -10.84 -3.26
CA VAL A 83 28.15 -10.08 -2.25
C VAL A 83 27.61 -8.77 -2.84
N SER A 84 28.40 -8.05 -3.63
CA SER A 84 27.95 -6.82 -4.30
C SER A 84 26.78 -7.07 -5.25
N VAL A 85 26.85 -8.13 -6.06
CA VAL A 85 25.75 -8.53 -6.96
C VAL A 85 24.48 -8.85 -6.17
N LYS A 86 24.59 -9.56 -5.04
CA LYS A 86 23.45 -9.85 -4.15
C LYS A 86 22.78 -8.60 -3.61
N ILE A 87 23.58 -7.61 -3.20
CA ILE A 87 23.08 -6.33 -2.69
C ILE A 87 22.28 -5.62 -3.79
N ILE A 88 22.81 -5.55 -5.01
CA ILE A 88 22.11 -4.95 -6.16
C ILE A 88 20.75 -5.64 -6.41
N LEU A 89 20.75 -6.97 -6.42
CA LEU A 89 19.52 -7.77 -6.61
C LEU A 89 18.51 -7.56 -5.47
N MET A 90 18.99 -7.43 -4.22
CA MET A 90 18.15 -7.13 -3.07
C MET A 90 17.48 -5.76 -3.20
N ILE A 91 18.26 -4.73 -3.56
CA ILE A 91 17.77 -3.36 -3.76
C ILE A 91 16.72 -3.31 -4.87
N HIS A 92 16.98 -3.96 -6.00
CA HIS A 92 16.02 -4.03 -7.11
C HIS A 92 14.70 -4.72 -6.71
N THR A 93 14.77 -5.73 -5.84
CA THR A 93 13.56 -6.40 -5.33
C THR A 93 12.81 -5.53 -4.32
N GLN A 94 13.52 -4.78 -3.46
CA GLN A 94 12.92 -3.85 -2.50
C GLN A 94 12.20 -2.67 -3.15
N GLN A 95 12.63 -2.19 -4.32
CA GLN A 95 11.96 -1.09 -5.03
C GLN A 95 10.48 -1.37 -5.33
N LYS A 96 10.14 -2.63 -5.64
CA LYS A 96 8.74 -3.04 -5.89
C LYS A 96 7.89 -2.94 -4.63
N VAL A 97 8.46 -3.31 -3.48
CA VAL A 97 7.79 -3.22 -2.18
C VAL A 97 7.59 -1.76 -1.78
N ASN A 98 8.60 -0.91 -1.97
CA ASN A 98 8.49 0.52 -1.67
C ASN A 98 7.42 1.21 -2.52
N HIS A 99 7.35 0.88 -3.81
CA HIS A 99 6.28 1.36 -4.67
C HIS A 99 4.91 0.91 -4.15
N PHE A 100 4.77 -0.35 -3.74
CA PHE A 100 3.52 -0.85 -3.16
C PHE A 100 3.15 -0.13 -1.85
N GLN A 101 4.09 0.07 -0.94
CA GLN A 101 3.86 0.84 0.29
C GLN A 101 3.41 2.27 -0.02
N PHE A 102 3.99 2.90 -1.04
CA PHE A 102 3.57 4.22 -1.51
C PHE A 102 2.12 4.23 -2.02
N TRP A 103 1.73 3.25 -2.85
CA TRP A 103 0.35 3.12 -3.32
C TRP A 103 -0.66 2.93 -2.18
N ILE A 104 -0.31 2.15 -1.16
CA ILE A 104 -1.15 2.00 0.03
C ILE A 104 -1.31 3.34 0.75
N LEU A 105 -0.22 4.05 1.01
CA LEU A 105 -0.27 5.32 1.73
C LEU A 105 -1.16 6.34 1.00
N ASN A 106 -1.01 6.46 -0.32
CA ASN A 106 -1.84 7.34 -1.15
C ASN A 106 -3.34 6.96 -1.08
N SER A 107 -3.66 5.67 -1.05
CA SER A 107 -5.05 5.22 -0.91
C SER A 107 -5.65 5.55 0.45
N ILE A 108 -4.85 5.45 1.52
CA ILE A 108 -5.27 5.80 2.88
C ILE A 108 -5.44 7.31 3.01
N GLU A 109 -4.51 8.09 2.46
CA GLU A 109 -4.57 9.55 2.41
C GLU A 109 -5.83 10.03 1.71
N PHE A 110 -6.14 9.48 0.53
CA PHE A 110 -7.34 9.82 -0.21
C PHE A 110 -8.62 9.50 0.59
N ARG A 111 -8.73 8.30 1.16
CA ARG A 111 -9.88 7.92 2.00
C ARG A 111 -10.01 8.80 3.24
N MET A 112 -8.91 9.14 3.89
CA MET A 112 -8.91 9.99 5.08
C MET A 112 -9.37 11.42 4.73
N ASN A 113 -8.93 11.95 3.58
CA ASN A 113 -9.35 13.25 3.10
C ASN A 113 -10.86 13.30 2.79
N ASP A 114 -11.40 12.26 2.17
CA ASP A 114 -12.83 12.19 1.90
C ASP A 114 -13.67 12.01 3.18
N MET A 115 -13.18 11.25 4.16
CA MET A 115 -13.79 11.20 5.49
C MET A 115 -13.78 12.59 6.15
N ALA A 116 -12.68 13.34 6.08
CA ALA A 116 -12.61 14.69 6.62
C ALA A 116 -13.62 15.64 5.95
N LYS A 117 -13.78 15.56 4.62
CA LYS A 117 -14.81 16.34 3.89
C LYS A 117 -16.24 15.96 4.32
N ARG A 118 -16.52 14.67 4.51
CA ARG A 118 -17.83 14.19 4.98
C ARG A 118 -18.14 14.71 6.38
N VAL A 119 -17.18 14.62 7.32
CA VAL A 119 -17.32 15.16 8.68
C VAL A 119 -17.61 16.66 8.63
N ARG A 120 -16.86 17.43 7.83
CA ARG A 120 -17.06 18.89 7.70
C ARG A 120 -18.42 19.28 7.12
N ARG A 121 -18.99 18.45 6.23
CA ARG A 121 -20.37 18.63 5.74
C ARG A 121 -21.39 18.38 6.84
N ILE A 122 -21.21 17.32 7.62
CA ILE A 122 -22.07 16.98 8.76
C ILE A 122 -22.03 18.11 9.79
N GLU A 123 -20.85 18.64 10.13
CA GLU A 123 -20.71 19.79 11.03
C GLU A 123 -21.49 21.02 10.53
N LYS A 124 -21.41 21.36 9.23
CA LYS A 124 -22.15 22.52 8.67
C LYS A 124 -23.67 22.35 8.70
N HIS A 125 -24.18 21.13 8.60
CA HIS A 125 -25.62 20.86 8.62
C HIS A 125 -26.19 20.73 10.03
N THR A 126 -25.41 20.16 10.95
CA THR A 126 -25.83 19.95 12.36
C THR A 126 -25.56 21.18 13.22
N PHE A 127 -24.52 21.96 12.90
CA PHE A 127 -24.19 23.23 13.53
C PHE A 127 -24.12 24.33 12.46
N PRO A 128 -25.26 24.87 12.00
CA PRO A 128 -25.25 26.09 11.22
C PRO A 128 -24.69 27.19 12.13
N ALA A 129 -23.41 27.51 11.95
CA ALA A 129 -22.72 28.53 12.72
C ALA A 129 -23.59 29.79 12.77
N ALA A 130 -23.88 30.25 13.99
CA ALA A 130 -24.47 31.54 14.26
C ALA A 130 -23.79 32.57 13.35
N LYS A 131 -24.61 33.27 12.55
CA LYS A 131 -24.16 34.28 11.59
C LYS A 131 -23.10 35.17 12.28
N PRO A 132 -21.93 35.42 11.67
CA PRO A 132 -21.01 36.40 12.22
C PRO A 132 -21.76 37.73 12.34
N LYS A 133 -21.91 38.22 13.58
CA LYS A 133 -22.51 39.51 13.87
C LYS A 133 -21.67 40.54 13.10
N LYS A 134 -22.23 41.14 12.05
CA LYS A 134 -21.66 42.33 11.43
C LYS A 134 -21.43 43.32 12.56
N SER A 135 -20.17 43.56 12.91
CA SER A 135 -19.78 44.69 13.72
C SER A 135 -20.15 45.92 12.91
N ASP A 136 -21.21 46.58 13.35
CA ASP A 136 -21.62 47.90 12.89
C ASP A 136 -20.45 48.87 13.14
N PRO A 137 -19.82 49.42 12.10
CA PRO A 137 -18.79 50.43 12.26
C PRO A 137 -19.49 51.78 12.21
N ASP A 138 -20.19 52.15 13.28
CA ASP A 138 -20.47 53.54 13.67
C ASP A 138 -21.49 53.58 14.81
N LYS A 139 -20.98 53.65 16.05
CA LYS A 139 -21.52 54.44 17.17
C LYS A 139 -20.62 54.33 18.40
#